data_AF-A0A8T9D734-F1
#
_entry.id   AF-A0A8T9D734-F1
#
_cell.length_a   1.000
_cell.length_b   1.000
_cell.length_c   1.000
_cell.angle_alpha   90.00
_cell.angle_beta   90.00
_cell.angle_gamma   90.00
#
_symmetry.space_group_name_H-M   'P 1'
#
loop_
_entity.id
_entity.type
_entity.pdbx_description
1 polymer ?
#
loop_
_entity_poly.entity_id
_entity_poly.type
_entity_poly.pdbx_seq_one_letter_code
_entity_poly.pdbx_strand_id
1 'polypeptide(L)' 'MTDRKPISTAPTDGSKVTVTWKDSDGVINESIAQYRDDGWWVYTDSHTQKKVEPTSWRPAASDDDDQ' A
#
# COMPACT_ATOMS: atom_id res chain seq x y z
N MET A 1 6.36 -15.40 6.38
CA MET A 1 5.98 -14.93 5.03
C MET A 1 4.63 -14.26 5.19
N THR A 2 4.54 -12.94 5.05
CA THR A 2 3.24 -12.27 5.19
C THR A 2 2.44 -12.50 3.91
N ASP A 3 1.44 -13.39 3.98
CA ASP A 3 0.52 -13.65 2.89
C ASP A 3 -0.15 -12.35 2.42
N ARG A 4 -0.05 -12.08 1.12
CA ARG A 4 -0.70 -10.93 0.50
C ARG A 4 -2.20 -11.15 0.51
N LYS A 5 -2.94 -10.21 1.07
CA LYS A 5 -4.39 -10.22 1.15
C LYS A 5 -4.99 -9.36 0.02
N PRO A 6 -6.23 -9.64 -0.43
CA PRO A 6 -6.89 -8.81 -1.43
C PRO A 6 -7.12 -7.40 -0.89
N ILE A 7 -6.96 -6.37 -1.72
CA ILE A 7 -7.05 -4.96 -1.28
C ILE A 7 -8.38 -4.61 -0.58
N SER A 8 -9.48 -5.30 -0.92
CA SER A 8 -10.79 -5.13 -0.30
C SER A 8 -10.82 -5.45 1.20
N THR A 9 -9.81 -6.15 1.71
CA THR A 9 -9.67 -6.52 3.13
C THR A 9 -8.67 -5.63 3.86
N ALA A 10 -8.13 -4.61 3.20
CA ALA A 10 -7.14 -3.72 3.77
C ALA A 10 -7.75 -2.75 4.79
N PRO A 11 -7.01 -2.35 5.82
CA PRO A 11 -7.47 -1.39 6.81
C PRO A 11 -7.65 -0.02 6.14
N THR A 12 -8.90 0.46 6.10
CA THR A 12 -9.28 1.78 5.60
C THR A 12 -9.25 2.85 6.69
N ASP A 13 -8.73 2.53 7.88
CA ASP A 13 -8.61 3.40 9.05
C ASP A 13 -7.48 4.46 8.92
N GLY A 14 -6.79 4.51 7.78
CA GLY A 14 -5.62 5.37 7.58
C GLY A 14 -4.30 4.76 8.07
N SER A 15 -4.30 3.47 8.43
CA SER A 15 -3.07 2.72 8.67
C SER A 15 -2.22 2.61 7.41
N LYS A 16 -0.90 2.70 7.57
CA LYS A 16 0.05 2.50 6.48
C LYS A 16 0.21 1.00 6.21
N VAL A 17 0.04 0.60 4.96
CA VAL A 17 0.19 -0.79 4.54
C VAL A 17 1.00 -0.86 3.26
N THR A 18 1.68 -1.98 3.06
CA THR A 18 2.38 -2.23 1.81
C THR A 18 1.39 -2.76 0.78
N VAL A 19 1.18 -2.03 -0.30
CA VAL A 19 0.27 -2.43 -1.38
C VAL A 19 1.04 -2.81 -2.64
N THR A 20 0.52 -3.80 -3.34
CA THR A 20 0.96 -4.18 -4.67
C THR A 20 0.00 -3.58 -5.68
N TRP A 21 0.52 -2.83 -6.64
CA TRP A 21 -0.27 -2.13 -7.64
C TRP A 21 0.39 -2.26 -9.01
N LYS A 22 -0.42 -2.26 -10.06
CA LYS A 22 0.05 -2.35 -11.45
C LYS A 22 -0.07 -0.97 -12.06
N ASP A 23 1.04 -0.40 -12.56
CA ASP A 23 0.98 0.86 -13.31
C ASP A 23 0.42 0.63 -14.73
N SER A 24 0.14 1.70 -15.47
CA SER A 24 -0.37 1.69 -16.85
C SER A 24 0.52 0.88 -17.81
N ASP A 25 1.84 0.89 -17.57
CA ASP A 25 2.82 0.07 -18.32
C ASP A 25 2.74 -1.43 -18.01
N GLY A 26 1.89 -1.81 -17.06
CA GLY A 26 1.70 -3.17 -16.61
C GLY A 26 2.76 -3.70 -15.65
N VAL A 27 3.65 -2.83 -15.18
CA VAL A 27 4.68 -3.14 -14.19
C VAL A 27 4.04 -3.28 -12.81
N ILE A 28 4.36 -4.38 -12.13
CA ILE A 28 3.95 -4.62 -10.75
C ILE A 28 4.91 -3.89 -9.82
N ASN A 29 4.39 -2.89 -9.12
CA ASN A 29 5.09 -2.11 -8.12
C ASN A 29 4.59 -2.45 -6.73
N GLU A 30 5.45 -2.30 -5.74
CA GLU A 30 5.10 -2.44 -4.33
C GLU A 30 5.48 -1.16 -3.60
N SER A 31 4.55 -0.59 -2.84
CA SER A 31 4.76 0.69 -2.17
C SER A 31 3.96 0.78 -0.88
N ILE A 32 4.40 1.61 0.06
CA ILE A 32 3.61 1.92 1.25
C ILE A 32 2.49 2.88 0.84
N ALA A 33 1.25 2.45 1.04
CA ALA A 33 0.06 3.25 0.81
C ALA A 33 -0.70 3.51 2.11
N GLN A 34 -1.46 4.60 2.10
CA GLN A 34 -2.42 4.96 3.11
C GLN A 34 -3.80 5.11 2.45
N TYR A 35 -4.84 4.56 3.08
CA TYR A 35 -6.21 4.79 2.65
C TYR A 35 -6.70 6.14 3.17
N ARG A 36 -7.12 7.01 2.26
CA ARG A 36 -7.71 8.33 2.54
C ARG A 36 -8.52 8.80 1.33
N ASP A 37 -9.52 9.64 1.56
CA ASP A 37 -10.32 10.23 0.47
C ASP A 37 -10.88 9.17 -0.52
N ASP A 38 -11.42 8.08 0.03
CA ASP A 38 -11.98 6.95 -0.72
C ASP A 38 -10.98 6.39 -1.76
N GLY A 39 -9.72 6.25 -1.36
CA GLY A 39 -8.64 5.86 -2.27
C GLY A 39 -7.36 5.46 -1.57
N TRP A 40 -6.52 4.70 -2.29
CA TRP A 40 -5.18 4.34 -1.84
C TRP A 40 -4.18 5.35 -2.35
N TRP A 41 -3.44 5.96 -1.43
CA TRP A 41 -2.43 6.95 -1.76
C TRP A 41 -1.06 6.41 -1.42
N VAL A 42 -0.18 6.32 -2.43
CA VAL A 42 1.23 5.94 -2.26
C VAL A 42 2.10 7.18 -2.33
N TYR A 43 3.18 7.19 -1.55
CA TYR A 43 4.24 8.18 -1.72
C TYR A 43 5.13 7.76 -2.89
N THR A 44 5.14 8.54 -3.97
CA THR A 44 6.08 8.35 -5.08
C THR A 44 7.40 9.09 -4.84
N ASP A 45 7.35 10.11 -3.98
CA ASP A 45 8.46 10.92 -3.50
C ASP A 45 8.16 11.32 -2.04
N SER A 46 9.15 11.83 -1.31
CA SER A 46 9.02 12.34 0.06
C SER A 46 7.84 13.31 0.26
N HIS A 47 7.46 14.09 -0.76
CA HIS A 47 6.38 15.07 -0.65
C HIS A 47 5.20 14.79 -1.58
N THR A 48 5.34 13.89 -2.55
CA THR A 48 4.34 13.67 -3.58
C THR A 48 3.62 12.35 -3.34
N GLN A 49 2.30 12.43 -3.23
CA GLN A 49 1.42 11.26 -3.15
C GLN A 49 0.58 11.13 -4.41
N LYS A 50 0.46 9.89 -4.90
CA LYS A 50 -0.34 9.53 -6.06
C LYS A 50 -1.46 8.58 -5.63
N LYS A 51 -2.69 8.84 -6.05
CA LYS A 51 -3.79 7.88 -5.92
C LYS A 51 -3.52 6.71 -6.86
N VAL A 52 -3.54 5.50 -6.33
CA VAL A 52 -3.32 4.26 -7.07
C VAL A 52 -4.47 3.30 -6.83
N GLU A 53 -4.58 2.31 -7.71
CA GLU A 53 -5.52 1.19 -7.59
C GLU A 53 -4.72 -0.09 -7.33
N PRO A 54 -4.43 -0.39 -6.05
CA PRO A 54 -3.74 -1.62 -5.70
C PRO A 54 -4.62 -2.84 -5.86
N THR A 55 -4.01 -3.98 -6.18
CA THR A 55 -4.69 -5.26 -6.31
C THR A 55 -4.65 -6.06 -5.02
N SER A 56 -3.54 -5.96 -4.29
CA SER A 56 -3.30 -6.66 -3.03
C SER A 56 -2.59 -5.77 -2.02
N TRP A 57 -2.69 -6.14 -0.75
CA TRP A 57 -1.98 -5.50 0.35
C TRP A 57 -1.35 -6.52 1.29
N ARG A 58 -0.40 -6.06 2.08
CA ARG A 58 0.10 -6.74 3.27
C ARG A 58 0.36 -5.69 4.35
N PRO A 59 0.33 -6.08 5.64
CA PRO A 59 0.84 -5.24 6.71
C PRO A 59 2.16 -4.63 6.28
N ALA A 60 2.28 -3.30 6.40
CA ALA A 60 3.63 -2.72 6.40
C ALA A 60 4.35 -3.46 7.52
N ALA A 61 5.52 -4.05 7.24
CA ALA A 61 6.34 -4.54 8.32
C ALA A 61 6.58 -3.32 9.20
N SER A 62 5.87 -3.26 10.33
CA SER A 62 6.29 -2.40 11.41
C SER A 62 7.75 -2.79 11.62
N ASP A 63 8.63 -1.81 11.57
CA ASP A 63 9.94 -1.90 12.19
C ASP A 63 9.69 -2.05 13.71
N ASP A 64 9.10 -3.18 14.08
CA ASP A 64 8.82 -3.68 15.43
C ASP A 64 9.42 -5.09 15.45
N ASP A 65 10.67 -5.16 14.98
CA ASP A 65 11.65 -6.20 15.26
C ASP A 65 12.87 -5.48 15.86
N ASP A 66 12.64 -4.69 16.90
CA ASP A 66 13.69 -4.25 17.82
C ASP A 66 13.27 -4.67 19.23
N GLN A 67 13.44 -5.97 19.51
CA GLN A 67 14.04 -6.43 20.77
C GLN A 67 14.54 -7.89 20.72
#